data_AF-A0AAF0ZRT2-F1
#
_entry.id   AF-A0AAF0ZRT2-F1
#
_cell.length_a   1.000
_cell.length_b   1.000
_cell.length_c   1.000
_cell.angle_alpha   90.00
_cell.angle_beta   90.00
_cell.angle_gamma   90.00
#
_symmetry.space_group_name_H-M   'P 1'
#
loop_
_entity.id
_entity.type
_entity.pdbx_description
1 polymer ?
#
loop_
_entity_poly.entity_id
_entity_poly.type
_entity_poly.pdbx_seq_one_letter_code
_entity_poly.pdbx_strand_id
1 'polypeptide(L)'
;MQSVHGRQEHKLVVLNRYNQPIGPTNVVVTELGSFLGTLARNAMLCPLNIHNWKNMDTKKDLWDYTQEKYDIPDSAKNWALEGIRNARRKYRNDLYENHYKAYDNDDLRMANKPKDVSEFDFKDLLKYWDSEKFKEMSERNTKDRKKWMNPDTAGKTSFALIRNNLEKEKESPDELSAKELFVATRSRKLGRVYKDSNEDTISTIAEMEKMQSRQNEDDNQSFDAFTTVMGHEHPGCLR
;
A
#
# COMPACT_ATOMS: atom_id res chain seq x y z
N MET A 1 2.87 -0.61 19.84
CA MET A 1 3.62 -1.43 18.86
C MET A 1 4.97 -1.91 19.39
N GLN A 2 5.70 -1.15 20.22
CA GLN A 2 6.93 -1.64 20.86
C GLN A 2 6.74 -2.99 21.58
N SER A 3 5.55 -3.24 22.13
CA SER A 3 5.16 -4.53 22.73
C SER A 3 5.23 -5.74 21.81
N VAL A 4 5.08 -5.57 20.48
CA VAL A 4 5.13 -6.70 19.52
C VAL A 4 6.55 -7.23 19.36
N HIS A 5 7.56 -6.36 19.42
CA HIS A 5 8.97 -6.75 19.28
C HIS A 5 9.47 -7.59 20.47
N GLY A 6 8.91 -7.35 21.66
CA GLY A 6 9.21 -8.12 22.88
C GLY A 6 8.34 -9.35 23.09
N ARG A 7 7.42 -9.65 22.17
CA ARG A 7 6.49 -10.78 22.30
C ARG A 7 7.22 -12.11 22.12
N GLN A 8 6.89 -13.06 22.99
CA GLN A 8 7.32 -14.47 22.94
C GLN A 8 6.28 -15.38 22.26
N GLU A 9 4.99 -15.05 22.37
CA GLU A 9 3.91 -15.80 21.72
C GLU A 9 3.80 -15.48 20.22
N HIS A 10 3.67 -16.53 19.39
CA HIS A 10 3.47 -16.37 17.96
C HIS A 10 1.98 -16.25 17.65
N LYS A 11 1.60 -15.25 16.85
CA LYS A 11 0.22 -15.13 16.37
C LYS A 11 0.07 -15.83 15.02
N LEU A 12 -0.90 -16.74 14.93
CA LEU A 12 -1.29 -17.40 13.69
C LEU A 12 -1.76 -16.38 12.64
N VAL A 13 -1.36 -16.58 11.39
CA VAL A 13 -1.81 -15.80 10.24
C VAL A 13 -2.43 -16.74 9.20
N VAL A 14 -3.70 -16.51 8.88
CA VAL A 14 -4.43 -17.25 7.84
C VAL A 14 -4.40 -16.46 6.54
N LEU A 15 -4.08 -17.15 5.44
CA LEU A 15 -3.95 -16.56 4.11
C LEU A 15 -5.15 -16.94 3.22
N ASN A 16 -5.43 -16.08 2.24
CA ASN A 16 -6.34 -16.41 1.13
C ASN A 16 -5.61 -17.11 -0.02
N ARG A 17 -6.33 -17.45 -1.10
CA ARG A 17 -5.77 -18.09 -2.31
C ARG A 17 -4.68 -17.27 -3.03
N TYR A 18 -4.57 -15.98 -2.73
CA TYR A 18 -3.53 -15.08 -3.28
C TYR A 18 -2.36 -14.87 -2.31
N ASN A 19 -2.26 -15.70 -1.26
CA ASN A 19 -1.23 -15.59 -0.22
C ASN A 19 -1.26 -14.27 0.57
N GLN A 20 -2.44 -13.66 0.70
CA GLN A 20 -2.64 -12.42 1.46
C GLN A 20 -3.29 -12.72 2.82
N PRO A 21 -2.86 -12.07 3.92
CA PRO A 21 -3.46 -12.26 5.24
C PRO A 21 -4.92 -11.82 5.32
N ILE A 22 -5.76 -12.72 5.82
CA ILE A 22 -7.21 -12.53 6.02
C ILE A 22 -7.71 -12.94 7.41
N GLY A 23 -6.87 -13.55 8.25
CA GLY A 23 -7.30 -14.03 9.55
C GLY A 23 -6.16 -14.48 10.47
N PRO A 24 -6.49 -15.07 11.63
CA PRO A 24 -7.82 -15.54 12.05
C PRO A 24 -8.77 -14.42 12.46
N THR A 25 -8.27 -13.22 12.79
CA THR A 25 -9.10 -12.04 13.08
C THR A 25 -8.57 -10.79 12.35
N ASN A 26 -9.45 -9.83 12.07
CA ASN A 26 -9.07 -8.55 11.46
C ASN A 26 -8.05 -7.76 12.32
N VAL A 27 -8.08 -7.97 13.64
CA VAL A 27 -7.14 -7.35 14.58
C VAL A 27 -5.72 -7.88 14.35
N VAL A 28 -5.56 -9.20 14.16
CA VAL A 28 -4.25 -9.81 13.87
C VAL A 28 -3.70 -9.30 12.54
N VAL A 29 -4.53 -9.25 11.49
CA VAL A 29 -4.11 -8.75 10.17
C VAL A 29 -3.70 -7.27 10.23
N THR A 30 -4.45 -6.44 10.96
CA THR A 30 -4.13 -5.02 11.12
C THR A 30 -2.85 -4.82 11.93
N GLU A 31 -2.64 -5.62 12.98
CA GLU A 31 -1.42 -5.59 13.78
C GLU A 31 -0.21 -6.05 12.95
N LEU A 32 -0.34 -7.10 12.14
CA LEU A 32 0.72 -7.57 11.24
C LEU A 32 1.16 -6.46 10.29
N GLY A 33 0.22 -5.82 9.59
CA GLY A 33 0.54 -4.70 8.70
C GLY A 33 1.23 -3.54 9.43
N SER A 34 0.82 -3.28 10.67
CA SER A 34 1.44 -2.28 11.54
C SER A 34 2.87 -2.66 11.95
N PHE A 35 3.10 -3.92 12.31
CA PHE A 35 4.41 -4.48 12.63
C PHE A 35 5.37 -4.42 11.43
N LEU A 36 4.92 -4.81 10.23
CA LEU A 36 5.74 -4.65 9.02
C LEU A 36 6.12 -3.17 8.78
N GLY A 37 5.23 -2.25 9.15
CA GLY A 37 5.51 -0.82 9.14
C GLY A 37 6.59 -0.37 10.14
N THR A 38 6.75 -1.05 11.28
CA THR A 38 7.84 -0.74 12.22
C THR A 38 9.18 -1.27 11.72
N LEU A 39 9.19 -2.44 11.07
CA LEU A 39 10.41 -2.98 10.44
C LEU A 39 10.96 -2.05 9.36
N ALA A 40 10.08 -1.40 8.60
CA ALA A 40 10.45 -0.42 7.59
C ALA A 40 11.17 0.83 8.13
N ARG A 41 11.15 1.05 9.46
CA ARG A 41 11.85 2.16 10.14
C ARG A 41 13.09 1.69 10.92
N ASN A 42 13.36 0.39 10.96
CA ASN A 42 14.52 -0.14 11.66
C ASN A 42 15.77 0.10 10.79
N ALA A 43 16.69 0.94 11.26
CA ALA A 43 17.89 1.30 10.50
C ALA A 43 18.83 0.11 10.22
N MET A 44 18.87 -0.90 11.09
CA MET A 44 19.71 -2.09 10.89
C MET A 44 19.11 -3.05 9.86
N LEU A 45 17.80 -3.32 9.96
CA LEU A 45 17.13 -4.26 9.07
C LEU A 45 16.66 -3.63 7.75
N CYS A 46 16.46 -2.31 7.73
CA CYS A 46 15.85 -1.60 6.60
C CYS A 46 16.50 -0.21 6.42
N PRO A 47 17.82 -0.16 6.17
CA PRO A 47 18.58 1.09 6.09
C PRO A 47 18.04 2.03 5.01
N LEU A 48 18.15 3.34 5.22
CA LEU A 48 17.51 4.35 4.35
C LEU A 48 18.41 4.79 3.19
N ASN A 49 19.73 4.67 3.34
CA ASN A 49 20.71 4.94 2.29
C ASN A 49 20.59 4.00 1.07
N ILE A 50 20.04 2.79 1.22
CA ILE A 50 19.83 1.88 0.07
C ILE A 50 18.66 2.37 -0.81
N HIS A 51 18.95 3.12 -1.88
CA HIS A 51 17.88 3.74 -2.68
C HIS A 51 17.01 2.73 -3.44
N ASN A 52 17.57 1.61 -3.92
CA ASN A 52 16.86 0.59 -4.68
C ASN A 52 16.57 -0.63 -3.80
N TRP A 53 15.28 -0.93 -3.56
CA TRP A 53 14.85 -2.10 -2.79
C TRP A 53 15.43 -3.43 -3.30
N LYS A 54 15.67 -3.55 -4.62
CA LYS A 54 16.26 -4.76 -5.20
C LYS A 54 17.63 -5.07 -4.58
N ASN A 55 18.39 -4.04 -4.20
CA ASN A 55 19.73 -4.14 -3.64
C ASN A 55 19.75 -4.37 -2.12
N MET A 56 18.58 -4.47 -1.47
CA MET A 56 18.48 -4.79 -0.04
C MET A 56 18.87 -6.26 0.19
N ASP A 57 19.94 -6.51 0.94
CA ASP A 57 20.44 -7.83 1.32
C ASP A 57 19.74 -8.39 2.56
N THR A 58 19.32 -7.52 3.48
CA THR A 58 18.58 -7.83 4.73
C THR A 58 17.13 -8.35 4.53
N LYS A 59 16.68 -8.60 3.29
CA LYS A 59 15.31 -9.10 3.03
C LYS A 59 15.06 -10.44 3.71
N LYS A 60 16.09 -11.28 3.81
CA LYS A 60 15.99 -12.55 4.52
C LYS A 60 15.78 -12.31 6.02
N ASP A 61 16.61 -11.46 6.63
CA ASP A 61 16.51 -11.13 8.06
C ASP A 61 15.16 -10.49 8.42
N LEU A 62 14.63 -9.62 7.54
CA LEU A 62 13.29 -9.05 7.69
C LEU A 62 12.18 -10.13 7.70
N TRP A 63 12.33 -11.15 6.85
CA TRP A 63 11.37 -12.25 6.79
C TRP A 63 11.52 -13.19 7.99
N ASP A 64 12.73 -13.59 8.32
CA ASP A 64 13.03 -14.46 9.45
C ASP A 64 12.53 -13.82 10.77
N TYR A 65 12.76 -12.51 10.94
CA TYR A 65 12.23 -11.76 12.09
C TYR A 65 10.70 -11.63 12.09
N THR A 66 10.06 -11.64 10.91
CA THR A 66 8.60 -11.68 10.82
C THR A 66 8.06 -13.04 11.28
N GLN A 67 8.70 -14.14 10.87
CA GLN A 67 8.34 -15.51 11.28
C GLN A 67 8.63 -15.76 12.77
N GLU A 68 9.61 -15.09 13.35
CA GLU A 68 9.84 -15.13 14.80
C GLU A 68 8.66 -14.55 15.60
N LYS A 69 7.87 -13.64 15.02
CA LYS A 69 6.76 -12.98 15.72
C LYS A 69 5.38 -13.49 15.33
N TYR A 70 5.28 -14.18 14.20
CA TYR A 70 4.02 -14.65 13.63
C TYR A 70 4.20 -16.05 13.07
N ASP A 71 3.23 -16.92 13.34
CA ASP A 71 3.10 -18.18 12.63
C ASP A 71 2.43 -17.89 11.27
N ILE A 72 3.27 -17.50 10.31
CA ILE A 72 2.88 -17.05 8.98
C ILE A 72 3.47 -18.00 7.91
N PRO A 73 2.65 -18.51 6.97
CA PRO A 73 3.17 -19.40 5.92
C PRO A 73 4.17 -18.71 4.99
N ASP A 74 5.14 -19.48 4.49
CA ASP A 74 6.18 -19.01 3.56
C ASP A 74 5.62 -18.39 2.27
N SER A 75 4.41 -18.81 1.85
CA SER A 75 3.77 -18.26 0.67
C SER A 75 3.44 -16.76 0.79
N ALA A 76 3.32 -16.23 2.02
CA ALA A 76 3.13 -14.80 2.29
C ALA A 76 4.43 -13.97 2.28
N LYS A 77 5.60 -14.59 2.09
CA LYS A 77 6.89 -13.89 2.11
C LYS A 77 6.94 -12.69 1.18
N ASN A 78 6.50 -12.87 -0.07
CA ASN A 78 6.49 -11.79 -1.06
C ASN A 78 5.56 -10.65 -0.62
N TRP A 79 4.36 -10.98 -0.13
CA TRP A 79 3.40 -10.01 0.39
C TRP A 79 4.00 -9.19 1.56
N ALA A 80 4.65 -9.85 2.51
CA ALA A 80 5.24 -9.19 3.68
C ALA A 80 6.37 -8.25 3.28
N LEU A 81 7.28 -8.69 2.40
CA LEU A 81 8.40 -7.89 1.91
C LEU A 81 7.93 -6.70 1.05
N GLU A 82 6.86 -6.86 0.26
CA GLU A 82 6.23 -5.75 -0.45
C GLU A 82 5.59 -4.75 0.51
N GLY A 83 4.94 -5.24 1.58
CA GLY A 83 4.42 -4.41 2.67
C GLY A 83 5.50 -3.54 3.32
N ILE A 84 6.64 -4.15 3.68
CA ILE A 84 7.80 -3.45 4.24
C ILE A 84 8.36 -2.44 3.24
N ARG A 85 8.53 -2.82 1.98
CA ARG A 85 9.01 -1.93 0.90
C ARG A 85 8.13 -0.68 0.77
N ASN A 86 6.81 -0.87 0.75
CA ASN A 86 5.85 0.23 0.61
C ASN A 86 5.84 1.12 1.85
N ALA A 87 5.89 0.54 3.05
CA ALA A 87 6.00 1.28 4.30
C ALA A 87 7.30 2.10 4.36
N ARG A 88 8.42 1.54 3.90
CA ARG A 88 9.72 2.23 3.83
C ARG A 88 9.67 3.39 2.85
N ARG A 89 9.07 3.20 1.67
CA ARG A 89 8.86 4.27 0.68
C ARG A 89 8.04 5.41 1.28
N LYS A 90 6.96 5.08 2.00
CA LYS A 90 6.13 6.07 2.69
C LYS A 90 6.93 6.83 3.75
N TYR A 91 7.69 6.12 4.59
CA TYR A 91 8.52 6.74 5.61
C TYR A 91 9.57 7.70 5.01
N ARG A 92 10.25 7.31 3.93
CA ARG A 92 11.15 8.23 3.19
C ARG A 92 10.42 9.47 2.67
N ASN A 93 9.19 9.33 2.20
CA ASN A 93 8.37 10.46 1.77
C ASN A 93 7.98 11.36 2.95
N ASP A 94 7.62 10.78 4.09
CA ASP A 94 7.31 11.54 5.31
C ASP A 94 8.54 12.34 5.78
N LEU A 95 9.74 11.76 5.69
CA LEU A 95 10.99 12.47 5.97
C LEU A 95 11.24 13.62 4.98
N TYR A 96 10.98 13.39 3.70
CA TYR A 96 11.11 14.42 2.66
C TYR A 96 10.17 15.61 2.93
N GLU A 97 8.89 15.36 3.18
CA GLU A 97 7.92 16.44 3.43
C GLU A 97 8.20 17.18 4.74
N ASN A 98 8.49 16.46 5.83
CA ASN A 98 8.59 17.05 7.16
C ASN A 98 9.98 17.57 7.52
N HIS A 99 11.04 17.11 6.84
CA HIS A 99 12.42 17.50 7.17
C HIS A 99 13.22 18.04 6.00
N TYR A 100 12.94 17.68 4.75
CA TYR A 100 13.64 18.31 3.61
C TYR A 100 12.93 19.59 3.17
N LYS A 101 11.61 19.52 2.89
CA LYS A 101 10.82 20.69 2.47
C LYS A 101 10.55 21.70 3.57
N ALA A 102 10.60 21.28 4.84
CA ALA A 102 10.31 22.14 5.98
C ALA A 102 11.40 23.20 6.26
N TYR A 103 12.60 23.03 5.71
CA TYR A 103 13.74 23.92 5.94
C TYR A 103 14.46 24.28 4.63
N ASP A 104 14.97 25.50 4.57
CA ASP A 104 15.51 26.09 3.34
C ASP A 104 16.87 25.53 2.93
N ASN A 105 17.70 25.12 3.89
CA ASN A 105 19.07 24.67 3.66
C ASN A 105 19.45 23.46 4.52
N ASP A 106 20.51 22.76 4.10
CA ASP A 106 20.95 21.53 4.74
C ASP A 106 21.42 21.71 6.19
N ASP A 107 21.98 22.85 6.57
CA ASP A 107 22.39 23.09 7.97
C ASP A 107 21.17 23.07 8.91
N LEU A 108 20.08 23.73 8.51
CA LEU A 108 18.82 23.70 9.25
C LEU A 108 18.18 22.30 9.25
N ARG A 109 18.24 21.59 8.12
CA ARG A 109 17.72 20.20 8.02
C ARG A 109 18.49 19.27 8.96
N MET A 110 19.81 19.38 9.00
CA MET A 110 20.68 18.59 9.87
C MET A 110 20.44 18.90 11.34
N ALA A 111 20.29 20.17 11.71
CA ALA A 111 19.95 20.59 13.07
C ALA A 111 18.59 20.02 13.53
N ASN A 112 17.65 19.83 12.60
CA ASN A 112 16.31 19.29 12.86
C ASN A 112 16.13 17.84 12.39
N LYS A 113 17.22 17.08 12.33
CA LYS A 113 17.21 15.67 11.94
C LYS A 113 16.29 14.85 12.87
N PRO A 114 15.47 13.92 12.35
CA PRO A 114 14.72 12.98 13.17
C PRO A 114 15.65 12.20 14.13
N LYS A 115 15.15 11.94 15.35
CA LYS A 115 15.92 11.22 16.39
C LYS A 115 16.18 9.76 16.02
N ASP A 116 15.26 9.16 15.28
CA ASP A 116 15.24 7.76 14.87
C ASP A 116 16.03 7.48 13.58
N VAL A 117 16.52 8.52 12.90
CA VAL A 117 17.33 8.38 11.68
C VAL A 117 18.79 8.66 11.99
N SER A 118 19.71 7.82 11.51
CA SER A 118 21.15 8.04 11.70
C SER A 118 21.62 9.30 10.95
N GLU A 119 22.68 9.94 11.43
CA GLU A 119 23.25 11.11 10.74
C GLU A 119 23.74 10.76 9.33
N PHE A 120 24.34 9.58 9.19
CA PHE A 120 24.83 9.06 7.93
C PHE A 120 23.70 8.85 6.91
N ASP A 121 22.64 8.14 7.30
CA ASP A 121 21.46 7.94 6.44
C ASP A 121 20.81 9.25 6.03
N PHE A 122 20.70 10.20 6.98
CA PHE A 122 20.04 11.46 6.71
C PHE A 122 20.83 12.31 5.71
N LYS A 123 22.16 12.41 5.87
CA LYS A 123 23.03 13.11 4.90
C LYS A 123 22.94 12.49 3.50
N ASP A 124 22.87 11.17 3.41
CA ASP A 124 22.70 10.47 2.13
C ASP A 124 21.34 10.77 1.49
N LEU A 125 20.27 10.83 2.29
CA LEU A 125 18.94 11.24 1.81
C LEU A 125 18.90 12.68 1.30
N LEU A 126 19.55 13.63 1.99
CA LEU A 126 19.64 15.03 1.51
C LEU A 126 20.28 15.10 0.12
N LYS A 127 21.43 14.43 -0.07
CA LYS A 127 22.10 14.32 -1.38
C LYS A 127 21.20 13.70 -2.44
N TYR A 128 20.48 12.64 -2.08
CA TYR A 128 19.54 11.98 -2.98
C TYR A 128 18.40 12.93 -3.41
N TRP A 129 17.82 13.68 -2.48
CA TRP A 129 16.73 14.61 -2.77
C TRP A 129 17.18 15.85 -3.55
N ASP A 130 18.43 16.27 -3.39
CA ASP A 130 19.01 17.36 -4.19
C ASP A 130 19.36 16.94 -5.63
N SER A 131 19.45 15.65 -5.89
CA SER A 131 19.78 15.14 -7.23
C SER A 131 18.73 15.52 -8.27
N GLU A 132 19.20 15.89 -9.47
CA GLU A 132 18.33 16.27 -10.60
C GLU A 132 17.35 15.15 -10.94
N LYS A 133 17.84 13.90 -10.94
CA LYS A 133 17.03 12.70 -11.18
C LYS A 133 15.85 12.58 -10.21
N PHE A 134 16.04 12.92 -8.94
CA PHE A 134 14.95 12.89 -7.98
C PHE A 134 13.95 14.02 -8.23
N LYS A 135 14.43 15.24 -8.48
CA LYS A 135 13.58 16.41 -8.75
C LYS A 135 12.69 16.19 -9.97
N GLU A 136 13.25 15.77 -11.09
CA GLU A 136 12.49 15.42 -12.31
C GLU A 136 11.43 14.34 -12.05
N MET A 137 11.81 13.28 -11.32
CA MET A 137 10.89 12.19 -10.97
C MET A 137 9.78 12.67 -10.04
N SER A 138 10.09 13.52 -9.06
CA SER A 138 9.14 14.10 -8.12
C SER A 138 8.12 14.99 -8.83
N GLU A 139 8.57 15.84 -9.75
CA GLU A 139 7.71 16.71 -10.54
C GLU A 139 6.77 15.91 -11.45
N ARG A 140 7.30 14.89 -12.15
CA ARG A 140 6.49 13.99 -12.99
C ARG A 140 5.41 13.30 -12.17
N ASN A 141 5.80 12.67 -11.06
CA ASN A 141 4.86 11.98 -10.17
C ASN A 141 3.81 12.94 -9.58
N THR A 142 4.17 14.19 -9.30
CA THR A 142 3.23 15.21 -8.82
C THR A 142 2.20 15.57 -9.89
N LYS A 143 2.61 15.68 -11.15
CA LYS A 143 1.69 15.91 -12.28
C LYS A 143 0.76 14.71 -12.48
N ASP A 144 1.28 13.49 -12.42
CA ASP A 144 0.50 12.27 -12.64
C ASP A 144 -0.46 12.01 -11.48
N ARG A 145 -0.06 12.35 -10.24
CA ARG A 145 -0.93 12.26 -9.07
C ARG A 145 -2.19 13.12 -9.20
N LYS A 146 -2.11 14.28 -9.88
CA LYS A 146 -3.28 15.13 -10.13
C LYS A 146 -4.30 14.50 -11.08
N LYS A 147 -3.91 13.48 -11.86
CA LYS A 147 -4.79 12.71 -12.75
C LYS A 147 -5.49 11.54 -12.03
N TRP A 148 -5.20 11.31 -10.75
CA TRP A 148 -5.79 10.20 -10.01
C TRP A 148 -7.19 10.55 -9.49
N MET A 149 -8.22 10.09 -10.19
CA MET A 149 -9.62 10.52 -9.99
C MET A 149 -10.41 9.65 -8.99
N ASN A 150 -10.07 8.37 -8.85
CA ASN A 150 -10.87 7.42 -8.07
C ASN A 150 -10.08 6.82 -6.89
N PRO A 151 -9.73 7.62 -5.86
CA PRO A 151 -9.05 7.12 -4.67
C PRO A 151 -9.95 6.14 -3.90
N ASP A 152 -9.34 5.10 -3.32
CA ASP A 152 -10.07 4.18 -2.45
C ASP A 152 -10.41 4.82 -1.09
N THR A 153 -11.44 4.28 -0.44
CA THR A 153 -11.96 4.73 0.85
C THR A 153 -11.88 3.63 1.92
N ALA A 154 -11.17 2.53 1.63
CA ALA A 154 -11.02 1.36 2.48
C ALA A 154 -10.30 1.65 3.81
N GLY A 155 -9.45 2.68 3.83
CA GLY A 155 -8.73 3.12 5.02
C GLY A 155 -7.73 2.07 5.51
N LYS A 156 -7.85 1.64 6.77
CA LYS A 156 -6.96 0.61 7.36
C LYS A 156 -7.33 -0.82 6.97
N THR A 157 -8.52 -1.02 6.39
CA THR A 157 -8.95 -2.35 5.95
C THR A 157 -8.25 -2.69 4.65
N SER A 158 -7.55 -3.81 4.61
CA SER A 158 -6.88 -4.27 3.39
C SER A 158 -7.90 -4.72 2.34
N PHE A 159 -7.54 -4.62 1.06
CA PHE A 159 -8.39 -5.12 -0.02
C PHE A 159 -8.58 -6.63 0.07
N ALA A 160 -7.61 -7.36 0.61
CA ALA A 160 -7.72 -8.79 0.90
C ALA A 160 -8.85 -9.10 1.89
N LEU A 161 -8.97 -8.30 2.96
CA LEU A 161 -10.06 -8.44 3.93
C LEU A 161 -11.41 -8.06 3.33
N ILE A 162 -11.47 -6.97 2.53
CA ILE A 162 -12.71 -6.57 1.85
C ILE A 162 -13.17 -7.69 0.91
N ARG A 163 -12.28 -8.20 0.05
CA ARG A 163 -12.57 -9.32 -0.84
C ARG A 163 -13.08 -10.54 -0.08
N ASN A 164 -12.37 -10.97 0.96
CA ASN A 164 -12.74 -12.14 1.74
C ASN A 164 -14.09 -11.98 2.46
N ASN A 165 -14.44 -10.77 2.92
CA ASN A 165 -15.75 -10.53 3.53
C ASN A 165 -16.87 -10.60 2.47
N LEU A 166 -16.66 -9.96 1.31
CA LEU A 166 -17.64 -10.01 0.22
C LEU A 166 -17.83 -11.43 -0.32
N GLU A 167 -16.76 -12.21 -0.46
CA GLU A 167 -16.83 -13.62 -0.88
C GLU A 167 -17.59 -14.50 0.14
N LYS A 168 -17.58 -14.14 1.43
CA LYS A 168 -18.38 -14.85 2.46
C LYS A 168 -19.85 -14.44 2.46
N GLU A 169 -20.15 -13.21 2.08
CA GLU A 169 -21.51 -12.68 1.98
C GLU A 169 -22.20 -13.12 0.67
N LYS A 170 -21.41 -13.45 -0.36
CA LYS A 170 -21.92 -13.93 -1.65
C LYS A 170 -22.39 -15.38 -1.51
N GLU A 171 -23.64 -15.64 -1.86
CA GLU A 171 -24.20 -17.01 -1.90
C GLU A 171 -23.71 -17.80 -3.13
N SER A 172 -23.28 -17.10 -4.19
CA SER A 172 -22.74 -17.72 -5.40
C SER A 172 -21.30 -18.21 -5.21
N PRO A 173 -20.94 -19.38 -5.77
CA PRO A 173 -19.55 -19.85 -5.82
C PRO A 173 -18.66 -19.03 -6.76
N ASP A 174 -19.22 -18.08 -7.51
CA ASP A 174 -18.47 -17.28 -8.47
C ASP A 174 -17.45 -16.36 -7.79
N GLU A 175 -16.28 -16.26 -8.43
CA GLU A 175 -15.23 -15.35 -8.02
C GLU A 175 -15.72 -13.89 -8.01
N LEU A 176 -15.22 -13.12 -7.04
CA LEU A 176 -15.54 -11.72 -6.94
C LEU A 176 -14.94 -10.94 -8.14
N SER A 177 -15.79 -10.26 -8.89
CA SER A 177 -15.38 -9.47 -10.04
C SER A 177 -14.55 -8.24 -9.63
N ALA A 178 -13.70 -7.77 -10.55
CA ALA A 178 -12.91 -6.55 -10.33
C ALA A 178 -13.80 -5.32 -10.09
N LYS A 179 -14.95 -5.26 -10.76
CA LYS A 179 -15.98 -4.22 -10.55
C LYS A 179 -16.54 -4.26 -9.13
N GLU A 180 -16.98 -5.43 -8.63
CA GLU A 180 -17.51 -5.56 -7.26
C GLU A 180 -16.48 -5.08 -6.22
N LEU A 181 -15.21 -5.48 -6.38
CA LEU A 181 -14.15 -5.02 -5.50
C LEU A 181 -13.89 -3.51 -5.63
N PHE A 182 -13.92 -2.97 -6.85
CA PHE A 182 -13.74 -1.54 -7.10
C PHE A 182 -14.82 -0.71 -6.40
N VAL A 183 -16.09 -1.11 -6.53
CA VAL A 183 -17.24 -0.46 -5.88
C VAL A 183 -17.10 -0.53 -4.35
N ALA A 184 -16.82 -1.72 -3.81
CA ALA A 184 -16.73 -1.90 -2.37
C ALA A 184 -15.58 -1.12 -1.73
N THR A 185 -14.42 -1.08 -2.39
CA THR A 185 -13.23 -0.34 -1.90
C THR A 185 -13.40 1.17 -1.96
N ARG A 186 -14.37 1.67 -2.73
CA ARG A 186 -14.66 3.11 -2.94
C ARG A 186 -15.99 3.56 -2.37
N SER A 187 -16.74 2.65 -1.76
CA SER A 187 -17.97 2.98 -1.06
C SER A 187 -17.69 3.86 0.14
N ARG A 188 -18.44 4.95 0.26
CA ARG A 188 -18.33 5.89 1.39
C ARG A 188 -19.21 5.42 2.54
N LYS A 189 -18.69 5.55 3.76
CA LYS A 189 -19.42 5.20 4.98
C LYS A 189 -20.43 6.30 5.31
N LEU A 190 -21.65 5.90 5.64
CA LEU A 190 -22.71 6.82 6.08
C LEU A 190 -22.25 7.59 7.33
N GLY A 191 -22.46 8.91 7.34
CA GLY A 191 -22.08 9.79 8.46
C GLY A 191 -20.59 10.16 8.55
N ARG A 192 -19.73 9.66 7.65
CA ARG A 192 -18.33 10.11 7.57
C ARG A 192 -18.19 11.28 6.60
N VAL A 193 -17.49 12.32 7.04
CA VAL A 193 -17.10 13.46 6.18
C VAL A 193 -15.84 13.09 5.40
N TYR A 194 -15.87 13.35 4.08
CA TYR A 194 -14.75 13.14 3.17
C TYR A 194 -14.29 14.50 2.63
N LYS A 195 -12.98 14.66 2.43
CA LYS A 195 -12.38 15.91 1.96
C LYS A 195 -12.65 16.15 0.46
N ASP A 196 -12.58 15.09 -0.33
CA ASP A 196 -12.66 15.17 -1.78
C ASP A 196 -14.07 14.81 -2.28
N SER A 197 -14.45 15.31 -3.46
CA SER A 197 -15.69 14.90 -4.13
C SER A 197 -15.65 13.41 -4.47
N ASN A 198 -16.83 12.80 -4.66
CA ASN A 198 -16.97 11.42 -5.16
C ASN A 198 -17.51 11.37 -6.59
N GLU A 199 -17.71 12.52 -7.24
CA GLU A 199 -18.39 12.62 -8.53
C GLU A 199 -17.73 11.73 -9.59
N ASP A 200 -16.41 11.80 -9.73
CA ASP A 200 -15.68 10.98 -10.69
C ASP A 200 -15.87 9.49 -10.42
N THR A 201 -15.75 9.05 -9.16
CA THR A 201 -15.99 7.66 -8.76
C THR A 201 -17.41 7.21 -9.05
N ILE A 202 -18.41 8.05 -8.77
CA ILE A 202 -19.82 7.74 -9.07
C ILE A 202 -20.01 7.60 -10.58
N SER A 203 -19.46 8.52 -11.36
CA SER A 203 -19.52 8.50 -12.82
C SER A 203 -18.85 7.24 -13.39
N THR A 204 -17.66 6.89 -12.92
CA THR A 204 -16.94 5.67 -13.31
C THR A 204 -17.73 4.41 -12.98
N ILE A 205 -18.35 4.32 -11.79
CA ILE A 205 -19.18 3.16 -11.41
C ILE A 205 -20.42 3.05 -12.32
N ALA A 206 -21.10 4.16 -12.60
CA ALA A 206 -22.24 4.19 -13.52
C ALA A 206 -21.86 3.76 -14.94
N GLU A 207 -20.65 4.12 -15.40
CA GLU A 207 -20.13 3.68 -16.69
C GLU A 207 -19.85 2.17 -16.72
N MET A 208 -19.26 1.62 -15.65
CA MET A 208 -19.09 0.17 -15.48
C MET A 208 -20.43 -0.58 -15.41
N GLU A 209 -21.47 0.00 -14.82
CA GLU A 209 -22.84 -0.54 -14.83
C GLU A 209 -23.42 -0.56 -16.24
N LYS A 210 -23.30 0.53 -16.98
CA LYS A 210 -23.78 0.62 -18.36
C LYS A 210 -23.09 -0.38 -19.29
N MET A 211 -21.79 -0.58 -19.16
CA MET A 211 -21.04 -1.56 -19.96
C MET A 211 -21.49 -3.00 -19.65
N GLN A 212 -21.72 -3.31 -18.37
CA GLN A 212 -22.17 -4.65 -17.96
C GLN A 212 -23.60 -4.95 -18.45
N SER A 213 -24.52 -3.97 -18.42
CA SER A 213 -25.88 -4.17 -18.93
C SER A 213 -25.91 -4.47 -20.43
N ARG A 214 -25.04 -3.82 -21.23
CA ARG A 214 -24.92 -4.06 -22.68
C ARG A 214 -24.42 -5.47 -23.02
N GLN A 215 -23.64 -6.08 -22.15
CA GLN A 215 -23.13 -7.44 -22.37
C GLN A 215 -24.19 -8.51 -22.17
N ASN A 216 -25.11 -8.29 -21.22
CA ASN A 216 -26.23 -9.21 -21.00
C ASN A 216 -27.20 -9.23 -22.21
N GLU A 217 -27.07 -8.28 -23.14
CA GLU A 217 -27.88 -8.19 -24.37
C GLU A 217 -27.17 -8.79 -25.61
N ASP A 218 -25.85 -9.00 -25.55
CA ASP A 218 -25.01 -9.32 -26.72
C ASP A 218 -24.07 -10.51 -26.39
N ASP A 219 -24.58 -11.74 -26.56
CA ASP A 219 -23.98 -13.02 -26.10
C ASP A 219 -22.58 -13.37 -26.67
N ASN A 220 -22.02 -12.53 -27.55
CA ASN A 220 -20.91 -12.94 -28.41
C ASN A 220 -19.52 -12.43 -27.98
N GLN A 221 -19.40 -11.62 -26.92
CA GLN A 221 -18.11 -11.17 -26.36
C GLN A 221 -18.18 -10.87 -24.85
N SER A 222 -17.54 -11.73 -24.03
CA SER A 222 -17.27 -11.45 -22.63
C SER A 222 -16.09 -10.48 -22.53
N PHE A 223 -16.32 -9.28 -21.98
CA PHE A 223 -15.24 -8.34 -21.66
C PHE A 223 -15.37 -7.88 -20.20
N ASP A 224 -14.27 -7.70 -19.47
CA ASP A 224 -14.35 -7.20 -18.10
C ASP A 224 -14.68 -5.71 -18.07
N ALA A 225 -15.88 -5.34 -17.63
CA ALA A 225 -16.35 -3.95 -17.57
C ALA A 225 -15.38 -3.03 -16.80
N PHE A 226 -14.69 -3.57 -15.80
CA PHE A 226 -13.65 -2.83 -15.09
C PHE A 226 -12.48 -2.47 -16.01
N THR A 227 -11.89 -3.46 -16.69
CA THR A 227 -10.79 -3.25 -17.63
C THR A 227 -11.20 -2.35 -18.82
N THR A 228 -12.46 -2.37 -19.27
CA THR A 228 -12.92 -1.46 -20.34
C THR A 228 -12.84 -0.01 -19.92
N VAL A 229 -13.28 0.28 -18.69
CA VAL A 229 -13.40 1.65 -18.19
C VAL A 229 -12.06 2.15 -17.63
N MET A 230 -11.34 1.32 -16.89
CA MET A 230 -10.10 1.70 -16.21
C MET A 230 -8.84 1.47 -17.05
N GLY A 231 -8.95 0.72 -18.14
CA GLY A 231 -7.82 0.24 -18.92
C GLY A 231 -7.06 -0.88 -18.21
N HIS A 232 -5.99 -1.35 -18.86
CA HIS A 232 -5.11 -2.35 -18.28
C HIS A 232 -4.26 -1.77 -17.13
N GLU A 233 -4.14 -2.53 -16.05
CA GLU A 233 -3.23 -2.17 -14.96
C GLU A 233 -1.77 -2.10 -15.45
N HIS A 234 -1.07 -1.04 -15.07
CA HIS A 234 0.34 -0.86 -15.37
C HIS A 234 1.18 -0.92 -14.09
N PRO A 235 2.24 -1.75 -14.02
CA PRO A 235 3.05 -1.84 -12.83
C PRO A 235 3.92 -0.60 -12.62
N GLY A 236 3.87 -0.06 -11.40
CA GLY A 236 5.00 0.66 -10.81
C GLY A 236 4.86 2.18 -10.66
N CYS A 237 4.04 2.88 -11.45
CA CYS A 237 3.77 4.33 -11.32
C CYS A 237 2.43 4.71 -11.98
N LEU A 238 1.75 5.71 -11.40
CA LEU A 238 0.68 6.45 -12.11
C LEU A 238 1.32 7.18 -13.30
N ARG A 239 0.66 7.17 -14.46
CA ARG A 239 1.10 7.84 -15.69
C ARG A 239 0.15 9.00 -16.04
#